data_AF-A0A170VAA6-F1
#
_entry.id   AF-A0A170VAA6-F1
#
_cell.length_a   1.000
_cell.length_b   1.000
_cell.length_c   1.000
_cell.angle_alpha   90.00
_cell.angle_beta   90.00
_cell.angle_gamma   90.00
#
_symmetry.space_group_name_H-M   'P 1'
#
loop_
_entity.id
_entity.type
_entity.pdbx_description
1 polymer ?
#
loop_
_entity_poly.entity_id
_entity_poly.type
_entity_poly.pdbx_seq_one_letter_code
_entity_poly.pdbx_strand_id
1 'polypeptide(L)' 'MFTSPLPIFVSGLVARGFGRGSKDLGIPTANYSAEVVKNLPHNLEPGVYYGWAQIENGEVHKMVMSVGWNPFYKIL' A
#
# COMPACT_ATOMS: atom_id res chain seq x y z
N MET A 1 22.90 -4.27 -12.51
CA MET A 1 22.62 -4.44 -11.06
C MET A 1 21.25 -3.85 -10.82
N PHE A 2 20.25 -4.63 -10.42
CA PHE A 2 18.97 -4.05 -10.01
C PHE A 2 19.15 -3.50 -8.60
N THR A 3 19.20 -2.17 -8.46
CA THR A 3 19.19 -1.52 -7.16
C THR A 3 17.81 -1.74 -6.54
N SER A 4 17.78 -2.24 -5.30
CA SER A 4 16.53 -2.35 -4.54
C SER A 4 15.89 -0.96 -4.43
N PRO A 5 14.58 -0.81 -4.71
CA PRO A 5 13.90 0.49 -4.59
C PRO A 5 13.67 0.92 -3.14
N LEU A 6 14.04 0.08 -2.16
CA LEU A 6 13.85 0.32 -0.74
C LEU A 6 14.99 1.17 -0.15
N PRO A 7 14.70 2.07 0.81
CA PRO A 7 13.38 2.34 1.41
C PRO A 7 12.48 3.21 0.52
N ILE A 8 11.18 2.92 0.52
CA ILE A 8 10.15 3.71 -0.19
C ILE A 8 9.40 4.56 0.83
N PHE A 9 9.34 5.85 0.58
CA PHE A 9 8.52 6.78 1.34
C PHE A 9 7.34 7.21 0.47
N VAL A 10 6.13 7.03 1.00
CA VAL A 10 4.89 7.35 0.31
C VAL A 10 3.87 7.87 1.30
N SER A 11 3.12 8.89 0.88
CA SER A 11 2.05 9.49 1.66
C SER A 11 0.82 9.69 0.78
N GLY A 12 -0.36 9.59 1.38
CA GLY A 12 -1.62 9.76 0.66
C GLY A 12 -2.82 9.58 1.57
N LEU A 13 -3.98 10.03 1.10
CA LEU A 13 -5.23 9.84 1.81
C LEU A 13 -5.60 8.36 1.88
N VAL A 14 -6.13 7.94 3.04
CA VAL A 14 -6.69 6.60 3.22
C VAL A 14 -7.98 6.50 2.39
N ALA A 15 -7.94 5.67 1.36
CA ALA A 15 -9.07 5.42 0.47
C ALA A 15 -9.93 4.24 0.96
N ARG A 16 -11.23 4.30 0.68
CA ARG A 16 -12.14 3.17 0.92
C ARG A 16 -11.88 2.06 -0.11
N GLY A 17 -11.80 0.82 0.37
CA GLY A 17 -11.74 -0.37 -0.49
C GLY A 17 -13.12 -0.88 -0.90
N PHE A 18 -13.15 -1.98 -1.63
CA PHE A 18 -14.36 -2.58 -2.24
C PHE A 18 -15.20 -3.47 -1.30
N GLY A 19 -15.03 -3.34 0.02
CA GLY A 19 -15.96 -3.94 1.00
C GLY A 19 -15.88 -5.45 1.17
N ARG A 20 -14.68 -6.02 1.33
CA ARG A 20 -14.52 -7.42 1.78
C ARG A 20 -13.44 -7.61 2.85
N GLY A 21 -13.79 -8.33 3.92
CA GLY A 21 -12.93 -9.30 4.61
C GLY A 21 -11.96 -8.79 5.68
N SER A 22 -11.32 -7.63 5.54
CA SER A 22 -10.22 -7.30 6.47
C SER A 22 -10.72 -6.99 7.90
N LYS A 23 -11.84 -6.25 8.03
CA LYS A 23 -12.46 -5.94 9.32
C LYS A 23 -13.08 -7.17 9.98
N ASP A 24 -13.71 -8.03 9.18
CA ASP A 24 -14.35 -9.25 9.69
C ASP A 24 -13.33 -10.28 10.19
N LEU A 25 -12.09 -10.23 9.66
CA LEU A 25 -10.95 -11.01 10.11
C LEU A 25 -10.19 -10.36 11.29
N GLY A 26 -10.61 -9.17 11.75
CA GLY A 26 -9.91 -8.43 12.81
C GLY A 26 -8.60 -7.78 12.38
N ILE A 27 -8.32 -7.70 11.08
CA ILE A 27 -7.07 -7.15 10.51
C ILE A 27 -7.44 -6.01 9.56
N PRO A 28 -7.77 -4.81 10.06
CA PRO A 28 -8.17 -3.68 9.22
C PRO A 28 -7.03 -3.26 8.29
N THR A 29 -7.32 -3.10 6.99
CA THR A 29 -6.38 -2.62 5.99
C THR A 29 -6.79 -1.25 5.45
N ALA A 30 -5.84 -0.32 5.39
CA ALA A 30 -6.00 0.98 4.72
C ALA A 30 -5.47 0.87 3.28
N ASN A 31 -6.14 1.53 2.33
CA ASN A 31 -5.74 1.54 0.92
C ASN A 31 -5.23 2.92 0.51
N TYR A 32 -4.26 2.96 -0.38
CA TYR A 32 -3.93 4.16 -1.13
C TYR A 32 -4.85 4.33 -2.35
N SER A 33 -4.98 5.57 -2.83
CA SER A 33 -5.64 5.85 -4.10
C SER A 33 -4.81 5.31 -5.27
N ALA A 34 -5.45 5.08 -6.42
CA ALA A 34 -4.75 4.67 -7.63
C ALA A 34 -3.70 5.69 -8.08
N GLU A 35 -3.88 6.98 -7.79
CA GLU A 35 -2.92 8.04 -8.09
C GLU A 35 -1.62 7.87 -7.30
N VAL A 36 -1.71 7.57 -6.00
CA VAL A 36 -0.53 7.31 -5.17
C VAL A 36 0.20 6.06 -5.64
N VAL A 37 -0.55 4.99 -5.97
CA VAL A 37 0.04 3.72 -6.43
C VAL A 37 0.78 3.88 -7.77
N LYS A 38 0.29 4.73 -8.68
CA LYS A 38 0.97 5.02 -9.96
C LYS A 38 2.34 5.68 -9.80
N ASN A 39 2.59 6.33 -8.68
CA ASN A 39 3.87 6.98 -8.37
C ASN A 39 4.85 6.06 -7.63
N LEU A 40 4.48 4.80 -7.35
CA LEU A 40 5.42 3.83 -6.79
C LEU A 40 6.49 3.44 -7.82
N PRO A 41 7.71 3.07 -7.37
CA PRO A 41 8.76 2.61 -8.28
C PRO A 41 8.28 1.45 -9.16
N HIS A 42 8.50 1.54 -10.47
CA HIS A 42 8.06 0.53 -11.44
C HIS A 42 8.71 -0.85 -11.23
N ASN A 43 9.84 -0.91 -10.53
CA ASN A 43 10.53 -2.15 -10.16
C ASN A 43 10.13 -2.68 -8.76
N LEU A 44 9.06 -2.15 -8.17
CA LEU A 44 8.47 -2.72 -6.95
C LEU A 44 7.59 -3.91 -7.33
N GLU A 45 8.03 -5.11 -6.97
CA GLU A 45 7.29 -6.34 -7.25
C GLU A 45 6.04 -6.49 -6.36
N PRO A 46 4.96 -7.14 -6.83
CA PRO A 46 3.86 -7.56 -5.97
C PRO A 46 4.32 -8.43 -4.79
N GLY A 47 3.75 -8.24 -3.61
CA GLY A 47 4.15 -8.99 -2.42
C GLY A 47 3.70 -8.34 -1.10
N VAL A 48 4.18 -8.92 0.00
CA VAL A 48 3.98 -8.38 1.35
C VAL A 48 5.28 -7.74 1.83
N TYR A 49 5.18 -6.46 2.15
CA TYR A 49 6.27 -5.62 2.65
C TYR A 49 6.04 -5.27 4.11
N TYR A 50 7.09 -4.86 4.81
CA TYR A 50 7.00 -4.34 6.18
C TYR A 50 7.71 -3.00 6.28
N GLY A 51 7.33 -2.21 7.28
CA GLY A 51 7.96 -0.93 7.53
C GLY A 51 7.27 -0.17 8.64
N TRP A 52 7.20 1.15 8.46
CA TRP A 52 6.60 2.08 9.38
C TRP A 52 5.47 2.84 8.70
N ALA A 53 4.40 3.12 9.43
CA ALA A 53 3.33 4.00 8.99
C ALA A 53 2.92 4.95 10.11
N GLN A 54 2.41 6.11 9.69
CA GLN A 54 1.90 7.16 10.55
C GLN A 54 0.56 7.63 9.96
N ILE A 55 -0.39 7.95 10.83
CA ILE A 55 -1.64 8.62 10.43
C ILE A 55 -1.55 10.05 10.96
N GLU A 56 -1.65 11.02 10.04
CA GLU A 56 -1.54 12.45 10.34
C GLU A 56 -0.28 12.75 11.16
N ASN A 57 -0.41 13.47 12.28
CA ASN A 57 0.68 13.76 13.22
C ASN A 57 0.67 12.82 14.43
N GLY A 58 0.09 11.62 14.27
CA GLY A 58 0.02 10.62 15.32
C GLY A 58 1.34 9.87 15.57
N GLU A 59 1.28 8.80 16.35
CA GLU A 59 2.44 7.94 16.58
C GLU A 59 2.82 7.14 15.32
N VAL A 60 4.11 6.81 15.23
CA VAL A 60 4.64 5.94 14.18
C VAL A 60 4.53 4.49 14.64
N HIS A 61 3.86 3.65 13.86
CA HIS A 61 3.65 2.24 14.17
C HIS A 61 4.31 1.33 13.13
N LYS A 62 4.66 0.11 13.57
CA LYS A 62 5.06 -0.97 12.67
C LYS A 62 3.87 -1.36 11.80
N MET A 63 4.11 -1.63 10.53
CA MET A 63 3.07 -2.00 9.57
C MET A 63 3.52 -3.09 8.61
N VAL A 64 2.54 -3.74 7.99
CA VAL A 64 2.72 -4.54 6.77
C VAL A 64 1.90 -3.92 5.64
N MET A 65 2.42 -4.01 4.41
CA MET A 65 1.76 -3.50 3.21
C MET A 65 1.67 -4.62 2.17
N SER A 66 0.46 -4.86 1.67
CA SER A 66 0.23 -5.78 0.56
C SER A 66 0.17 -5.00 -0.75
N VAL A 67 1.08 -5.29 -1.67
CA VAL A 67 1.10 -4.73 -3.03
C VAL A 67 0.69 -5.81 -4.01
N GLY A 68 -0.26 -5.51 -4.89
CA GLY A 68 -0.79 -6.47 -5.85
C GLY A 68 -1.51 -5.82 -7.02
N TRP A 69 -1.94 -6.67 -7.95
CA TRP A 69 -2.66 -6.25 -9.14
C TRP A 69 -4.14 -6.03 -8.84
N ASN A 70 -4.70 -4.93 -9.35
CA ASN A 70 -6.14 -4.69 -9.30
C ASN A 70 -6.81 -5.31 -10.54
N PRO A 71 -7.63 -6.37 -10.41
CA PRO A 71 -8.23 -7.07 -11.55
C PRO A 71 -9.32 -6.25 -12.26
N PHE A 72 -9.78 -5.14 -11.68
CA PHE A 72 -10.85 -4.30 -12.24
C PHE A 72 -10.33 -3.15 -13.11
N TYR A 73 -9.06 -2.76 -12.98
CA TYR A 73 -8.43 -1.75 -13.81
C TYR A 73 -7.60 -2.43 -14.90
N LYS A 74 -7.97 -2.24 -16.17
CA LYS A 74 -7.14 -2.66 -17.30
C LYS A 74 -5.88 -1.79 -17.35
N ILE A 75 -4.71 -2.41 -17.33
CA ILE A 75 -3.48 -1.80 -17.82
C ILE A 75 -3.61 -1.80 -19.34
N LEU A 76 -3.83 -0.65 -19.96
CA LEU A 76 -3.66 -0.46 -21.40
C LEU A 76 -2.20 -0.13 -21.69
#